data_AF-A0A6P3AED9-F1
#
_entry.id   AF-A0A6P3AED9-F1
#
_cell.length_a   1.000
_cell.length_b   1.000
_cell.length_c   1.000
_cell.angle_alpha   90.00
_cell.angle_beta   90.00
_cell.angle_gamma   90.00
#
_symmetry.space_group_name_H-M   'P 1'
#
loop_
_entity.id
_entity.type
_entity.pdbx_description
1 polymer ?
#
loop_
_entity_poly.entity_id
_entity_poly.type
_entity_poly.pdbx_seq_one_letter_code
_entity_poly.pdbx_strand_id
1 'polypeptide(L)'
;MRNKLITAALVAMIPLMCDAATSVVIDAKANCLSSYVGAVSGGTSARLALAQGRYAVSLTSNTMSCNGGMLGGGCNIDTAIIQGGFGSIRWGGAVTARPTVVEIGGGVVNVYAYVSDDRCSDNTGQATLLFEPTN
;
A
#
# COMPACT_ATOMS: atom_id res chain seq x y z
N MET A 1 22.90 64.53 -5.00
CA MET A 1 23.66 63.28 -4.70
C MET A 1 22.68 62.33 -3.98
N ARG A 2 22.43 61.08 -4.48
CA ARG A 2 23.04 59.79 -4.04
C ARG A 2 22.61 59.39 -2.62
N ASN A 3 21.80 58.35 -2.32
CA ASN A 3 21.19 57.23 -3.08
C ASN A 3 19.64 57.32 -3.10
N LYS A 4 18.76 56.42 -3.60
CA LYS A 4 18.72 54.98 -3.99
C LYS A 4 18.51 53.92 -2.87
N LEU A 5 17.86 52.78 -3.24
CA LEU A 5 17.44 51.59 -2.45
C LEU A 5 16.22 51.86 -1.53
N ILE A 6 15.01 51.29 -1.71
CA ILE A 6 14.51 49.96 -2.16
C ILE A 6 14.76 48.84 -1.14
N THR A 7 13.69 48.42 -0.45
CA THR A 7 13.56 47.10 0.20
C THR A 7 12.11 46.62 0.06
N ALA A 8 11.85 45.69 -0.86
CA ALA A 8 10.58 44.97 -0.94
C ALA A 8 10.74 43.63 -0.22
N ALA A 9 9.97 43.39 0.85
CA ALA A 9 10.03 42.15 1.61
C ALA A 9 9.24 41.04 0.90
N LEU A 10 9.91 40.32 -0.01
CA LEU A 10 9.33 39.15 -0.67
C LEU A 10 9.32 37.97 0.30
N VAL A 11 8.16 37.66 0.88
CA VAL A 11 7.98 36.49 1.75
C VAL A 11 8.09 35.22 0.91
N ALA A 12 9.22 34.54 1.00
CA ALA A 12 9.44 33.24 0.37
C ALA A 12 8.58 32.18 1.07
N MET A 13 7.40 31.90 0.50
CA MET A 13 6.61 30.72 0.87
C MET A 13 7.38 29.47 0.44
N ILE A 14 8.08 28.85 1.37
CA ILE A 14 8.71 27.54 1.18
C ILE A 14 7.56 26.52 1.03
N PRO A 15 7.42 25.83 -0.11
CA PRO A 15 6.48 24.74 -0.22
C PRO A 15 7.01 23.57 0.62
N LEU A 16 6.43 23.34 1.80
CA LEU A 16 6.56 22.05 2.45
C LEU A 16 5.85 21.03 1.56
N MET A 17 6.63 20.26 0.81
CA MET A 17 6.15 19.10 0.07
C MET A 17 5.80 18.02 1.09
N CYS A 18 4.60 18.12 1.66
CA CYS A 18 4.03 17.13 2.54
C CYS A 18 3.50 15.99 1.67
N ASP A 19 4.34 14.98 1.42
CA ASP A 19 3.88 13.76 0.75
C ASP A 19 2.71 13.17 1.55
N ALA A 20 1.58 12.98 0.87
CA ALA A 20 0.35 12.53 1.50
C ALA A 20 0.37 11.01 1.68
N ALA A 21 -0.17 10.54 2.82
CA ALA A 21 -0.44 9.13 3.02
C ALA A 21 -1.39 8.62 1.92
N THR A 22 -0.97 7.56 1.23
CA THR A 22 -1.72 6.95 0.12
C THR A 22 -2.38 5.67 0.59
N SER A 23 -3.66 5.47 0.27
CA SER A 23 -4.37 4.25 0.63
C SER A 23 -4.88 3.49 -0.59
N VAL A 24 -5.00 2.17 -0.46
CA VAL A 24 -5.70 1.30 -1.41
C VAL A 24 -6.57 0.32 -0.65
N VAL A 25 -7.79 0.10 -1.12
CA VAL A 25 -8.67 -0.97 -0.61
C VAL A 25 -8.42 -2.22 -1.43
N ILE A 26 -8.23 -3.34 -0.74
CA ILE A 26 -8.28 -4.68 -1.32
C ILE A 26 -9.53 -5.41 -0.83
N ASP A 27 -10.17 -6.13 -1.74
CA ASP A 27 -11.24 -7.07 -1.47
C ASP A 27 -10.66 -8.50 -1.45
N ALA A 28 -10.98 -9.26 -0.40
CA ALA A 28 -10.37 -10.57 -0.15
C ALA A 28 -10.64 -11.61 -1.25
N LYS A 29 -11.62 -11.36 -2.12
CA LYS A 29 -12.02 -12.23 -3.22
C LYS A 29 -11.66 -11.62 -4.58
N ALA A 30 -12.01 -10.37 -4.82
CA ALA A 30 -11.74 -9.70 -6.11
C ALA A 30 -10.25 -9.37 -6.31
N ASN A 31 -9.45 -9.30 -5.25
CA ASN A 31 -8.00 -9.06 -5.29
C ASN A 31 -7.18 -10.24 -4.74
N CYS A 32 -7.72 -11.45 -4.68
CA CYS A 32 -6.99 -12.65 -4.26
C CYS A 32 -6.34 -13.39 -5.43
N LEU A 33 -5.13 -13.93 -5.22
CA LEU A 33 -4.43 -14.84 -6.11
C LEU A 33 -4.21 -16.18 -5.39
N SER A 34 -4.77 -17.27 -5.93
CA SER A 34 -4.59 -18.64 -5.45
C SER A 34 -3.65 -19.42 -6.37
N SER A 35 -2.85 -20.29 -5.77
CA SER A 35 -1.92 -21.18 -6.48
C SER A 35 -1.75 -22.53 -5.76
N TYR A 36 -2.78 -23.00 -5.04
CA TYR A 36 -2.69 -24.11 -4.08
C TYR A 36 -1.93 -25.35 -4.57
N VAL A 37 -2.28 -25.85 -5.77
CA VAL A 37 -1.66 -27.03 -6.41
C VAL A 37 -1.64 -26.94 -7.94
N GLY A 38 -1.47 -25.74 -8.52
CA GLY A 38 -1.59 -25.58 -9.98
C GLY A 38 -1.21 -24.19 -10.51
N ALA A 39 -1.81 -23.82 -11.64
CA ALA A 39 -1.65 -22.48 -12.21
C ALA A 39 -2.28 -21.40 -11.30
N VAL A 40 -1.68 -20.20 -11.29
CA VAL A 40 -2.23 -19.06 -10.55
C VAL A 40 -3.62 -18.71 -11.09
N SER A 41 -4.61 -18.64 -10.21
CA SER A 41 -6.00 -18.35 -10.53
C SER A 41 -6.64 -17.50 -9.44
N GLY A 42 -7.60 -16.64 -9.81
CA GLY A 42 -8.21 -15.71 -8.85
C GLY A 42 -8.69 -14.42 -9.50
N GLY A 43 -8.64 -13.34 -8.73
CA GLY A 43 -8.99 -11.99 -9.16
C GLY A 43 -7.80 -11.20 -9.70
N THR A 44 -7.92 -9.86 -9.66
CA THR A 44 -6.93 -8.91 -10.20
C THR A 44 -6.29 -8.17 -9.04
N SER A 45 -4.96 -8.07 -8.97
CA SER A 45 -4.30 -7.29 -7.91
C SER A 45 -4.68 -5.80 -7.97
N ALA A 46 -4.91 -5.19 -6.81
CA ALA A 46 -5.19 -3.76 -6.72
C ALA A 46 -3.90 -2.99 -7.01
N ARG A 47 -3.95 -2.02 -7.94
CA ARG A 47 -2.78 -1.27 -8.39
C ARG A 47 -2.80 0.15 -7.81
N LEU A 48 -1.71 0.54 -7.16
CA LEU A 48 -1.41 1.94 -6.83
C LEU A 48 -0.12 2.39 -7.53
N ALA A 49 0.06 3.70 -7.65
CA ALA A 49 1.32 4.31 -8.07
C ALA A 49 1.94 5.02 -6.85
N LEU A 50 3.20 4.73 -6.56
CA LEU A 50 3.98 5.40 -5.52
C LEU A 50 5.17 6.13 -6.14
N ALA A 51 5.55 7.26 -5.53
CA ALA A 51 6.78 7.96 -5.85
C ALA A 51 8.01 7.25 -5.28
N GLN A 52 9.20 7.79 -5.56
CA GLN A 52 10.40 7.39 -4.86
C GLN A 52 10.28 7.79 -3.38
N GLY A 53 10.56 6.89 -2.45
CA GLY A 53 10.43 7.20 -1.03
C GLY A 53 10.56 6.01 -0.10
N ARG A 54 10.40 6.29 1.19
CA ARG A 54 10.29 5.30 2.27
C ARG A 54 8.88 5.42 2.84
N TYR A 55 8.21 4.30 3.05
CA TYR A 55 6.82 4.28 3.49
C TYR A 55 6.62 3.25 4.59
N ALA A 56 5.97 3.63 5.69
CA ALA A 56 5.39 2.68 6.62
C ALA A 56 4.08 2.15 6.03
N VAL A 57 3.93 0.83 5.91
CA VAL A 57 2.76 0.19 5.30
C VAL A 57 2.06 -0.70 6.30
N SER A 58 0.75 -0.52 6.47
CA SER A 58 -0.07 -1.32 7.41
C SER A 58 -1.49 -1.56 6.90
N LEU A 59 -2.16 -2.56 7.46
CA LEU A 59 -3.60 -2.78 7.34
C LEU A 59 -4.35 -2.02 8.44
N THR A 60 -5.10 -0.98 8.06
CA THR A 60 -5.73 -0.06 9.03
C THR A 60 -7.22 -0.31 9.28
N SER A 61 -7.88 -1.08 8.41
CA SER A 61 -9.30 -1.46 8.58
C SER A 61 -9.57 -2.81 7.90
N ASN A 62 -9.29 -3.92 8.59
CA ASN A 62 -9.35 -5.27 8.02
C ASN A 62 -10.61 -6.05 8.47
N THR A 63 -11.37 -6.57 7.52
CA THR A 63 -12.51 -7.49 7.72
C THR A 63 -12.40 -8.77 6.89
N MET A 64 -11.22 -9.08 6.35
CA MET A 64 -10.99 -10.18 5.40
C MET A 64 -11.02 -11.55 6.07
N SER A 65 -11.72 -12.52 5.45
CA SER A 65 -11.87 -13.88 5.98
C SER A 65 -12.01 -14.92 4.86
N CYS A 66 -11.31 -16.05 4.98
CA CYS A 66 -11.47 -17.21 4.07
C CYS A 66 -12.62 -18.15 4.47
N ASN A 67 -13.45 -17.77 5.44
CA ASN A 67 -14.59 -18.56 5.89
C ASN A 67 -15.82 -17.67 6.14
N GLY A 68 -16.33 -17.05 5.07
CA GLY A 68 -17.63 -16.38 5.06
C GLY A 68 -17.80 -15.20 6.02
N GLY A 69 -16.71 -14.54 6.44
CA GLY A 69 -16.73 -13.39 7.34
C GLY A 69 -16.50 -13.72 8.82
N MET A 70 -16.19 -14.97 9.16
CA MET A 70 -15.96 -15.39 10.55
C MET A 70 -14.56 -15.00 11.05
N LEU A 71 -14.41 -13.73 11.45
CA LEU A 71 -13.17 -13.16 11.99
C LEU A 71 -12.81 -13.67 13.39
N GLY A 72 -13.81 -14.05 14.20
CA GLY A 72 -13.61 -14.60 15.55
C GLY A 72 -13.70 -16.12 15.55
N GLY A 73 -12.59 -16.81 15.79
CA GLY A 73 -12.53 -18.29 15.84
C GLY A 73 -12.65 -18.99 14.48
N GLY A 74 -12.82 -18.25 13.39
CA GLY A 74 -12.74 -18.75 12.01
C GLY A 74 -11.42 -18.38 11.33
N CYS A 75 -11.42 -18.39 9.99
CA CYS A 75 -10.27 -17.99 9.19
C CYS A 75 -10.23 -16.46 9.04
N ASN A 76 -9.28 -15.80 9.71
CA ASN A 76 -8.98 -14.38 9.53
C ASN A 76 -7.80 -14.23 8.56
N ILE A 77 -7.94 -13.37 7.55
CA ILE A 77 -6.86 -13.05 6.61
C ILE A 77 -6.19 -11.76 7.10
N ASP A 78 -5.24 -11.90 8.02
CA ASP A 78 -4.58 -10.78 8.70
C ASP A 78 -3.43 -10.14 7.90
N THR A 79 -3.12 -10.70 6.73
CA THR A 79 -1.93 -10.41 5.92
C THR A 79 -2.31 -10.15 4.46
N ALA A 80 -1.74 -9.10 3.88
CA ALA A 80 -1.77 -8.83 2.45
C ALA A 80 -0.35 -8.89 1.86
N ILE A 81 -0.22 -9.19 0.57
CA ILE A 81 1.05 -9.13 -0.16
C ILE A 81 1.08 -7.86 -1.01
N ILE A 82 2.21 -7.16 -0.97
CA ILE A 82 2.52 -6.06 -1.89
C ILE A 82 3.75 -6.40 -2.72
N GLN A 83 3.69 -6.15 -4.03
CA GLN A 83 4.80 -6.39 -4.95
C GLN A 83 4.92 -5.26 -5.97
N GLY A 84 6.14 -4.80 -6.24
CA GLY A 84 6.39 -3.85 -7.34
C GLY A 84 7.65 -3.00 -7.17
N GLY A 85 7.84 -2.07 -8.10
CA GLY A 85 8.95 -1.13 -8.10
C GLY A 85 10.36 -1.74 -8.11
N PHE A 86 11.33 -0.94 -7.68
CA PHE A 86 12.63 -1.40 -7.22
C PHE A 86 12.75 -1.09 -5.72
N GLY A 87 13.56 -1.84 -4.99
CA GLY A 87 13.66 -1.74 -3.53
C GLY A 87 13.08 -2.97 -2.83
N SER A 88 12.60 -2.81 -1.59
CA SER A 88 12.38 -3.93 -0.66
C SER A 88 11.25 -4.89 -1.07
N ILE A 89 10.25 -4.42 -1.83
CA ILE A 89 9.05 -5.21 -2.23
C ILE A 89 9.10 -5.68 -3.70
N ARG A 90 10.25 -5.60 -4.36
CA ARG A 90 10.40 -5.96 -5.79
C ARG A 90 9.91 -7.40 -6.10
N TRP A 91 10.12 -8.31 -5.17
CA TRP A 91 9.74 -9.73 -5.28
C TRP A 91 8.60 -10.14 -4.34
N GLY A 92 7.87 -9.15 -3.81
CA GLY A 92 6.84 -9.34 -2.79
C GLY A 92 7.31 -8.92 -1.40
N GLY A 93 6.35 -8.54 -0.55
CA GLY A 93 6.52 -8.26 0.88
C GLY A 93 5.17 -8.35 1.59
N ALA A 94 5.18 -8.79 2.85
CA ALA A 94 3.97 -8.96 3.65
C ALA A 94 3.61 -7.69 4.43
N VAL A 95 2.33 -7.32 4.41
CA VAL A 95 1.73 -6.22 5.16
C VAL A 95 0.71 -6.79 6.13
N THR A 96 0.77 -6.38 7.39
CA THR A 96 -0.17 -6.78 8.45
C THR A 96 -0.73 -5.53 9.14
N ALA A 97 -1.50 -5.69 10.21
CA ALA A 97 -1.87 -4.57 11.08
C ALA A 97 -0.67 -3.92 11.80
N ARG A 98 0.52 -4.55 11.82
CA ARG A 98 1.77 -3.93 12.28
C ARG A 98 2.46 -3.22 11.11
N PRO A 99 2.82 -1.93 11.22
CA PRO A 99 3.50 -1.22 10.15
C PRO A 99 4.88 -1.81 9.81
N THR A 100 5.09 -2.08 8.52
CA THR A 100 6.38 -2.49 7.94
C THR A 100 6.93 -1.35 7.07
N VAL A 101 8.19 -0.96 7.26
CA VAL A 101 8.81 0.04 6.38
C VAL A 101 9.23 -0.61 5.06
N VAL A 102 8.83 0.00 3.94
CA VAL A 102 9.24 -0.38 2.58
C VAL A 102 9.95 0.77 1.90
N GLU A 103 10.86 0.43 0.99
CA GLU A 103 11.66 1.41 0.25
C GLU A 103 11.36 1.26 -1.24
N ILE A 104 10.95 2.37 -1.86
CA ILE A 104 10.57 2.49 -3.27
C ILE A 104 11.65 3.28 -4.00
N GLY A 105 12.35 2.60 -4.90
CA GLY A 105 13.41 3.15 -5.75
C GLY A 105 13.01 3.18 -7.23
N GLY A 106 13.71 4.04 -7.99
CA GLY A 106 13.25 4.51 -9.29
C GLY A 106 12.36 5.74 -9.15
N GLY A 107 11.73 6.19 -10.24
CA GLY A 107 10.74 7.28 -10.20
C GLY A 107 9.39 6.81 -9.68
N VAL A 108 8.30 7.37 -10.22
CA VAL A 108 6.95 6.85 -9.93
C VAL A 108 6.80 5.44 -10.50
N VAL A 109 6.47 4.48 -9.65
CA VAL A 109 6.35 3.05 -9.99
C VAL A 109 5.00 2.48 -9.57
N ASN A 110 4.59 1.41 -10.26
CA ASN A 110 3.39 0.66 -9.89
C ASN A 110 3.72 -0.35 -8.79
N VAL A 111 2.89 -0.34 -7.73
CA VAL A 111 2.84 -1.38 -6.70
C VAL A 111 1.49 -2.08 -6.80
N TYR A 112 1.49 -3.39 -6.61
CA TYR A 112 0.33 -4.26 -6.69
C TYR A 112 0.09 -4.90 -5.33
N ALA A 113 -1.11 -4.70 -4.78
CA ALA A 113 -1.57 -5.28 -3.53
C ALA A 113 -2.56 -6.42 -3.81
N TYR A 114 -2.41 -7.54 -3.11
CA TYR A 114 -3.29 -8.71 -3.27
C TYR A 114 -3.35 -9.56 -1.99
N VAL A 115 -4.40 -10.36 -1.86
CA VAL A 115 -4.46 -11.48 -0.92
C VAL A 115 -3.86 -12.72 -1.59
N SER A 116 -3.13 -13.55 -0.85
CA SER A 116 -2.71 -14.87 -1.32
C SER A 116 -3.39 -15.92 -0.45
N ASP A 117 -4.07 -16.87 -1.05
CA ASP A 117 -4.89 -17.87 -0.35
C ASP A 117 -4.90 -19.20 -1.11
N ASP A 118 -5.33 -20.29 -0.48
CA ASP A 118 -5.53 -21.55 -1.22
C ASP A 118 -6.81 -21.51 -2.09
N ARG A 119 -7.84 -20.75 -1.66
CA ARG A 119 -9.15 -20.72 -2.31
C ARG A 119 -9.82 -19.33 -2.25
N CYS A 120 -9.56 -18.50 -3.25
CA CYS A 120 -10.13 -17.14 -3.34
C CYS A 120 -11.68 -17.05 -3.43
N SER A 121 -12.44 -18.15 -3.46
CA SER A 121 -13.86 -18.15 -3.83
C SER A 121 -14.83 -18.08 -2.64
N ASP A 122 -14.41 -18.53 -1.47
CA ASP A 122 -15.05 -18.41 -0.15
C ASP A 122 -14.53 -17.20 0.65
N ASN A 123 -13.54 -16.50 0.11
CA ASN A 123 -13.05 -15.24 0.66
C ASN A 123 -14.11 -14.15 0.65
N THR A 124 -14.05 -13.32 1.68
CA THR A 124 -15.04 -12.28 2.01
C THR A 124 -14.39 -11.13 2.77
N GLY A 125 -15.00 -9.96 2.75
CA GLY A 125 -14.50 -8.77 3.45
C GLY A 125 -13.37 -8.06 2.72
N GLN A 126 -12.90 -6.95 3.31
CA GLN A 126 -11.98 -6.02 2.66
C GLN A 126 -10.93 -5.51 3.67
N ALA A 127 -9.79 -5.03 3.18
CA ALA A 127 -8.81 -4.34 3.98
C ALA A 127 -8.31 -3.06 3.30
N THR A 128 -8.12 -2.00 4.08
CA THR A 128 -7.38 -0.81 3.62
C THR A 128 -5.90 -0.99 3.94
N LEU A 129 -5.05 -0.98 2.91
CA LEU A 129 -3.62 -0.74 3.07
C LEU A 129 -3.40 0.78 3.12
N LEU A 130 -2.68 1.26 4.13
CA LEU A 130 -2.21 2.63 4.22
C LEU A 130 -0.69 2.65 4.04
N PHE A 131 -0.20 3.51 3.15
CA PHE A 131 1.21 3.80 2.88
C PHE A 131 1.51 5.22 3.38
N GLU A 132 2.11 5.33 4.55
CA GLU A 132 2.46 6.60 5.20
C GLU A 132 3.94 6.94 4.90
N PRO A 133 4.26 8.07 4.26
CA PRO A 133 5.65 8.49 4.05
C PRO A 133 6.44 8.59 5.36
N THR A 134 7.66 8.04 5.37
CA THR A 134 8.57 8.11 6.51
C THR A 134 9.83 8.92 6.18
N ASN A 135 10.18 9.82 7.10
CA ASN A 135 11.44 10.58 7.08
C ASN A 135 12.65 9.67 7.38
#